data_AF-A0A077KDY7-F1
#
_entry.id   AF-A0A077KDY7-F1
#
_cell.length_a   1.000
_cell.length_b   1.000
_cell.length_c   1.000
_cell.angle_alpha   90.00
_cell.angle_beta   90.00
_cell.angle_gamma   90.00
#
_symmetry.space_group_name_H-M   'P 1'
#
loop_
_entity.id
_entity.type
_entity.pdbx_description
1 polymer ?
#
loop_
_entity_poly.entity_id
_entity_poly.type
_entity_poly.pdbx_seq_one_letter_code
_entity_poly.pdbx_strand_id
1 'polypeptide(L)'
;MNSQEFYKIYLHALEKALENDEINHGFYVKEPEEYIDPVFLDEVTQYLEENEDAFLEKVAYYFDAKSHYFPSINRIDIDIYKKELLVDISKMKKGM
;
A
#
# COMPACT_ATOMS: atom_id res chain seq x y z
N MET A 1 2.10 -2.82 17.84
CA MET A 1 3.38 -2.20 17.42
C MET A 1 3.31 -0.68 17.46
N ASN A 2 4.46 0.01 17.52
CA ASN A 2 4.49 1.47 17.35
C ASN A 2 4.55 1.87 15.86
N SER A 3 4.32 3.15 15.55
CA SER A 3 4.25 3.63 14.17
C SER A 3 5.55 3.44 13.37
N GLN A 4 6.72 3.58 14.01
CA GLN A 4 8.01 3.42 13.35
C GLN A 4 8.28 1.94 12.99
N GLU A 5 7.93 1.02 13.88
CA GLU A 5 7.99 -0.42 13.63
C GLU A 5 7.04 -0.83 12.51
N PHE A 6 5.79 -0.34 12.58
CA PHE A 6 4.77 -0.55 11.56
C PHE A 6 5.27 -0.12 10.19
N TYR A 7 5.67 1.14 10.04
CA TYR A 7 6.06 1.68 8.74
C TYR A 7 7.33 1.02 8.18
N LYS A 8 8.23 0.52 9.03
CA LYS A 8 9.38 -0.25 8.57
C LYS A 8 8.98 -1.55 7.88
N ILE A 9 7.96 -2.23 8.39
CA ILE A 9 7.42 -3.49 7.84
C ILE A 9 6.51 -3.17 6.64
N TYR A 10 5.51 -2.32 6.87
CA TYR A 10 4.45 -2.03 5.92
C TYR A 10 4.98 -1.42 4.62
N LEU A 11 5.93 -0.46 4.68
CA LEU A 11 6.46 0.15 3.46
C LEU A 11 7.23 -0.84 2.57
N HIS A 12 7.92 -1.83 3.16
CA HIS A 12 8.56 -2.89 2.36
C HIS A 12 7.55 -3.81 1.69
N ALA A 13 6.46 -4.11 2.38
CA ALA A 13 5.39 -4.94 1.84
C ALA A 13 4.62 -4.21 0.73
N LEU A 14 4.34 -2.92 0.93
CA LEU A 14 3.69 -2.05 -0.05
C LEU A 14 4.49 -1.91 -1.35
N GLU A 15 5.81 -1.74 -1.27
CA GLU A 15 6.64 -1.71 -2.49
C GLU A 15 6.52 -3.00 -3.30
N LYS A 16 6.57 -4.16 -2.63
CA LYS A 16 6.37 -5.45 -3.30
C LYS A 16 4.98 -5.56 -3.92
N ALA A 17 3.95 -5.11 -3.22
CA ALA A 17 2.59 -5.08 -3.76
C ALA A 17 2.51 -4.23 -5.02
N LEU A 18 3.09 -3.03 -5.01
CA LEU A 18 3.16 -2.14 -6.18
C LEU A 18 4.04 -2.68 -7.32
N GLU A 19 5.05 -3.50 -7.05
CA GLU A 19 5.85 -4.17 -8.10
C GLU A 19 5.09 -5.32 -8.78
N ASN A 20 4.07 -5.86 -8.11
CA ASN A 20 3.35 -7.07 -8.52
C ASN A 20 1.85 -6.81 -8.79
N ASP A 21 1.45 -5.54 -8.87
CA ASP A 21 0.07 -5.07 -9.07
C ASP A 21 -0.48 -5.23 -10.51
N GLU A 22 0.33 -5.79 -11.41
CA GLU A 22 -0.03 -6.14 -12.78
C GLU A 22 -0.09 -7.66 -13.03
N ILE A 23 0.19 -8.48 -12.01
CA ILE A 23 0.09 -9.94 -12.15
C ILE A 23 -1.35 -10.32 -12.57
N ASN A 24 -1.47 -11.23 -13.54
CA ASN A 24 -2.74 -11.71 -14.11
C ASN A 24 -3.62 -10.60 -14.72
N HIS A 25 -3.04 -9.60 -15.38
CA HIS A 25 -3.78 -8.48 -15.98
C HIS A 25 -4.62 -7.70 -14.96
N GLY A 26 -4.24 -7.68 -13.67
CA GLY A 26 -5.00 -6.99 -12.62
C GLY A 26 -6.21 -7.75 -12.08
N PHE A 27 -6.40 -9.03 -12.45
CA PHE A 27 -7.50 -9.85 -11.92
C PHE A 27 -7.32 -10.23 -10.45
N TYR A 28 -6.07 -10.29 -10.00
CA TYR A 28 -5.73 -10.59 -8.62
C TYR A 28 -4.66 -9.61 -8.15
N VAL A 29 -5.12 -8.50 -7.59
CA VAL A 29 -4.26 -7.47 -7.02
C VAL A 29 -3.97 -7.86 -5.59
N LYS A 30 -2.71 -8.20 -5.31
CA LYS A 30 -2.25 -8.53 -3.97
C LYS A 30 -1.97 -7.26 -3.18
N GLU A 31 -2.66 -7.10 -2.06
CA GLU A 31 -2.47 -5.99 -1.13
C GLU A 31 -1.16 -6.13 -0.32
N PRO A 32 -0.68 -5.06 0.34
CA PRO A 32 0.55 -5.09 1.13
C PRO A 32 0.61 -6.25 2.14
N GLU A 33 -0.50 -6.56 2.80
CA GLU A 33 -0.66 -7.61 3.80
C GLU A 33 -0.24 -8.99 3.29
N GLU A 34 -0.40 -9.27 1.99
CA GLU A 34 0.04 -10.54 1.37
C GLU A 34 1.56 -10.69 1.28
N TYR A 35 2.31 -9.60 1.46
CA TYR A 35 3.78 -9.57 1.40
C TYR A 35 4.44 -9.43 2.77
N ILE A 36 3.65 -9.41 3.84
CA ILE A 36 4.11 -9.33 5.23
C ILE A 36 4.46 -10.74 5.73
N ASP A 37 5.55 -10.84 6.49
CA ASP A 37 5.90 -12.10 7.16
C ASP A 37 4.78 -12.47 8.15
N PRO A 38 4.24 -13.71 8.11
CA PRO A 38 3.16 -14.14 8.99
C PRO A 38 3.40 -13.86 10.48
N VAL A 39 4.66 -13.80 10.93
CA VAL A 39 4.98 -13.47 12.33
C VAL A 39 4.57 -12.05 12.75
N PHE A 40 4.44 -11.12 11.79
CA PHE A 40 4.05 -9.74 12.05
C PHE A 40 2.62 -9.41 11.58
N LEU A 41 1.94 -10.33 10.90
CA LEU A 41 0.67 -10.04 10.22
C LEU A 41 -0.43 -9.61 11.19
N ASP A 42 -0.58 -10.30 12.32
CA ASP A 42 -1.59 -9.97 13.33
C ASP A 42 -1.37 -8.56 13.90
N GLU A 43 -0.12 -8.22 14.22
CA GLU A 43 0.22 -6.91 14.79
C GLU A 43 0.06 -5.77 13.78
N VAL A 44 0.38 -6.02 12.51
CA VAL A 44 0.17 -5.04 11.42
C VAL A 44 -1.31 -4.84 11.17
N THR A 45 -2.09 -5.92 11.12
CA THR A 45 -3.54 -5.86 10.92
C THR A 45 -4.21 -5.07 12.04
N GLN A 46 -3.86 -5.37 13.30
CA GLN A 46 -4.36 -4.60 14.44
C GLN A 46 -3.97 -3.12 14.34
N TYR A 47 -2.75 -2.81 13.92
CA TYR A 47 -2.33 -1.41 13.74
C TYR A 47 -3.20 -0.71 12.68
N LEU A 48 -3.46 -1.35 11.54
CA LEU A 48 -4.30 -0.80 10.47
C LEU A 48 -5.76 -0.57 10.92
N GLU A 49 -6.30 -1.45 11.77
CA GLU A 49 -7.65 -1.30 12.32
C GLU A 49 -7.76 -0.14 13.32
N GLU A 50 -6.71 0.08 14.11
CA GLU A 50 -6.69 1.09 15.16
C GLU A 50 -6.20 2.48 14.69
N ASN A 51 -5.53 2.54 13.53
CA ASN A 51 -4.87 3.74 13.04
C ASN A 51 -5.25 4.02 11.59
N GLU A 52 -5.70 5.24 11.35
CA GLU A 52 -6.02 5.72 10.02
C GLU A 52 -5.22 7.00 9.77
N ASP A 53 -4.58 7.09 8.60
CA ASP A 53 -3.96 8.33 8.17
C ASP A 53 -4.07 8.50 6.65
N ALA A 54 -3.81 9.71 6.19
CA ALA A 54 -3.98 10.08 4.78
C ALA A 54 -3.09 9.27 3.83
N PHE A 55 -1.98 8.70 4.29
CA PHE A 55 -1.14 7.84 3.46
C PHE A 55 -1.77 6.45 3.34
N LEU A 56 -2.21 5.85 4.45
CA LEU A 56 -2.91 4.57 4.45
C LEU A 56 -4.20 4.63 3.63
N GLU A 57 -4.95 5.73 3.72
CA GLU A 57 -6.16 5.96 2.93
C GLU A 57 -5.85 6.01 1.41
N LYS A 58 -4.76 6.68 1.01
CA LYS A 58 -4.31 6.67 -0.39
C LYS A 58 -3.96 5.27 -0.88
N VAL A 59 -3.29 4.47 -0.03
CA VAL A 59 -2.95 3.09 -0.36
C VAL A 59 -4.23 2.29 -0.57
N ALA A 60 -5.19 2.38 0.34
CA ALA A 60 -6.49 1.71 0.22
C ALA A 60 -7.22 2.08 -1.08
N TYR A 61 -7.28 3.38 -1.43
CA TYR A 61 -7.90 3.81 -2.69
C TYR A 61 -7.21 3.24 -3.92
N TYR A 62 -5.89 3.11 -3.89
CA TYR A 62 -5.14 2.55 -5.00
C TYR A 62 -5.49 1.08 -5.26
N PHE A 63 -5.44 0.26 -4.20
CA PHE A 63 -5.71 -1.18 -4.32
C PHE A 63 -7.20 -1.46 -4.60
N ASP A 64 -8.11 -0.68 -4.04
CA ASP A 64 -9.55 -0.74 -4.38
C ASP A 64 -9.79 -0.41 -5.86
N ALA A 65 -9.22 0.69 -6.36
CA ALA A 65 -9.37 1.05 -7.77
C ALA A 65 -8.75 0.02 -8.72
N LYS A 66 -7.57 -0.53 -8.37
CA LYS A 66 -6.89 -1.54 -9.17
C LYS A 66 -7.68 -2.84 -9.22
N SER A 67 -8.24 -3.30 -8.10
CA SER A 67 -9.05 -4.53 -8.06
C SER A 67 -10.36 -4.40 -8.87
N HIS A 68 -10.88 -3.18 -9.04
CA HIS A 68 -12.05 -2.87 -9.86
C HIS A 68 -11.73 -2.41 -11.30
N TYR A 69 -10.45 -2.47 -11.72
CA TYR A 69 -10.01 -2.02 -13.04
C TYR A 69 -10.33 -0.56 -13.36
N PHE A 70 -10.43 0.28 -12.34
CA PHE A 70 -10.67 1.70 -12.56
C PHE A 70 -9.41 2.36 -13.13
N PRO A 71 -9.55 3.13 -14.24
CA PRO A 71 -8.41 3.78 -14.88
C PRO A 71 -7.94 5.03 -14.11
N SER A 72 -8.71 5.47 -13.11
CA SER A 72 -8.41 6.71 -12.38
C SER A 72 -9.07 6.75 -11.00
N ILE A 73 -8.47 7.52 -10.09
CA ILE A 73 -9.01 7.86 -8.76
C ILE A 73 -9.15 9.37 -8.72
N ASN A 74 -10.36 9.89 -8.46
CA ASN A 74 -10.61 11.34 -8.42
C ASN A 74 -10.06 12.12 -9.65
N ARG A 75 -10.18 11.54 -10.85
CA ARG A 75 -9.67 12.06 -12.14
C ARG A 75 -8.14 12.06 -12.28
N ILE A 76 -7.42 11.46 -11.35
CA ILE A 76 -5.98 11.20 -11.46
C ILE A 76 -5.82 9.82 -12.08
N ASP A 77 -5.11 9.76 -13.20
CA ASP A 77 -4.76 8.51 -13.89
C ASP A 77 -4.07 7.53 -12.92
N ILE A 78 -4.42 6.25 -13.00
CA ILE A 78 -3.97 5.24 -12.03
C ILE A 78 -2.44 5.07 -12.01
N ASP A 79 -1.77 5.25 -13.15
CA ASP A 79 -0.30 5.16 -13.21
C ASP A 79 0.37 6.40 -12.61
N ILE A 80 -0.28 7.56 -12.73
CA ILE A 80 0.15 8.79 -12.05
C ILE A 80 -0.03 8.62 -10.53
N TYR A 81 -1.17 8.09 -10.10
CA TYR A 81 -1.45 7.83 -8.68
C TYR A 81 -0.42 6.88 -8.06
N LYS A 82 -0.07 5.80 -8.77
CA LYS A 82 1.00 4.86 -8.37
C LYS A 82 2.34 5.58 -8.20
N LYS A 83 2.71 6.46 -9.14
CA LYS A 83 3.97 7.22 -9.05
C LYS A 83 4.00 8.16 -7.85
N GLU A 84 2.86 8.78 -7.52
CA GLU A 84 2.75 9.62 -6.31
C GLU A 84 2.92 8.79 -5.04
N LEU A 85 2.33 7.58 -4.96
CA LEU A 85 2.56 6.66 -3.85
C LEU A 85 4.05 6.29 -3.70
N LEU A 86 4.74 5.97 -4.80
CA LEU A 86 6.18 5.67 -4.77
C LEU A 86 7.02 6.86 -4.28
N VAL A 87 6.62 8.09 -4.62
CA VAL A 87 7.26 9.31 -4.10
C VAL A 87 7.02 9.46 -2.61
N ASP A 88 5.80 9.22 -2.13
CA ASP A 88 5.45 9.31 -0.71
C ASP A 88 6.19 8.25 0.11
N ILE A 89 6.26 7.00 -0.36
CA ILE A 89 7.10 5.93 0.23
C ILE A 89 8.56 6.39 0.36
N SER A 90 9.12 6.96 -0.71
CA SER A 90 10.52 7.45 -0.71
C SER A 90 10.76 8.54 0.32
N LYS A 91 9.79 9.46 0.52
CA LYS A 91 9.88 10.53 1.53
C LYS A 91 9.80 9.95 2.94
N MET A 92 8.86 9.05 3.20
CA MET A 92 8.69 8.43 4.52
C MET A 92 9.94 7.68 4.94
N LYS A 93 10.53 6.90 4.04
CA LYS A 93 11.79 6.19 4.30
C LYS A 93 12.98 7.10 4.58
N LYS A 94 13.02 8.32 4.03
CA LYS A 94 14.10 9.31 4.28
C LYS A 94 13.91 10.07 5.59
N GLY A 95 12.67 10.17 6.08
CA GLY A 95 12.33 10.82 7.34
C GLY A 95 12.40 9.90 8.56
N MET A 96 12.56 8.59 8.34
CA MET A 96 12.81 7.57 9.36
C MET A 96 14.31 7.41 9.63
#